data_AF-A0A955ZIE0-F1
#
_entry.id   AF-A0A955ZIE0-F1
#
_cell.length_a   1.000
_cell.length_b   1.000
_cell.length_c   1.000
_cell.angle_alpha   90.00
_cell.angle_beta   90.00
_cell.angle_gamma   90.00
#
_symmetry.space_group_name_H-M   'P 1'
#
loop_
_entity.id
_entity.type
_entity.pdbx_description
1 polymer ?
#
loop_
_entity_poly.entity_id
_entity_poly.type
_entity_poly.pdbx_seq_one_letter_code
_entity_poly.pdbx_strand_id
1 'polypeptide(L)'
;MKALTSVLVSSLVLGSLAISACGGSSSGNASPDGGSGATGGGGGSGATGGGGGSGATGGSGGSGGFVGTVDKIDLLFMVDNSISMSDKQALLAEAVPSLIQRLVTPRCLDSGGQPTGQNAPCPSGSEPELKAVEDMHIGVVTSSLGGHGGDVCASGAQGQDDHGRLLPSVRSGLPSFKDLGFLSWDPTNKEGGTTDANQLTTDFTAQVKAAGELGCGYEASLESWYRFLIDPEPPEDVVQNNGLSTPTGVDQTILAQRAAFLRPDSLVAIVMLTDENDCSIRDDEQGWLVSTSGSNIPRATSACQTNPDDPCCFNCGQSAPSGCAPTETDPECQKGPYDKTTEDTPNLRCWEQKRRFGVDWLYPTQRYVDGLTKTQIESRSGQSVPNPLFAGGRDPYLVTLVGIVGVPWQLIATDESQSDPNLLEYKTASQIDWAKITHTGIQPPSDPHMVESPTPRAGLPGPSSAPGADPINGHEWLPHLDDLNFACIFPLPTPRDCAGATGGCDCKQGGDPGYNQNNPLCQAPNGSYGSLQYSAKAYPGLRQLEVLRDLGDRGVAASICAKAVDNPANPIFGYNPAMDALVLQLRHVLK
;
A
#
# COMPACT_ATOMS: atom_id res chain seq x y z
N MET A 1 41.33 -23.58 -27.04
CA MET A 1 41.82 -24.86 -27.62
C MET A 1 40.68 -25.88 -27.58
N LYS A 2 40.78 -26.95 -28.39
CA LYS A 2 39.97 -28.21 -28.41
C LYS A 2 39.50 -28.67 -27.01
N ALA A 3 38.41 -29.43 -26.79
CA ALA A 3 37.26 -29.92 -27.59
C ALA A 3 36.18 -30.35 -26.55
N LEU A 4 34.86 -30.25 -26.77
CA LEU A 4 34.00 -31.08 -27.64
C LEU A 4 34.10 -32.60 -27.36
N THR A 5 33.08 -33.14 -26.67
CA THR A 5 32.75 -34.57 -26.62
C THR A 5 31.39 -34.76 -27.29
N SER A 6 31.27 -35.76 -28.16
CA SER A 6 30.09 -36.05 -28.98
C SER A 6 29.62 -37.49 -28.75
N VAL A 7 28.31 -37.76 -28.94
CA VAL A 7 27.59 -39.07 -29.09
C VAL A 7 26.09 -38.76 -28.88
N LEU A 8 25.11 -39.18 -29.71
CA LEU A 8 25.05 -39.68 -31.09
C LEU A 8 23.62 -39.45 -31.63
N VAL A 9 23.40 -39.46 -32.95
CA VAL A 9 22.07 -39.26 -33.60
C VAL A 9 21.70 -40.45 -34.50
N SER A 10 20.42 -40.86 -34.51
CA SER A 10 19.65 -41.69 -35.49
C SER A 10 18.71 -42.66 -34.76
N SER A 11 17.54 -43.12 -35.23
CA SER A 11 16.60 -42.84 -36.35
C SER A 11 15.32 -43.70 -36.10
N LEU A 12 14.17 -43.66 -36.80
CA LEU A 12 13.71 -43.07 -38.08
C LEU A 12 12.18 -42.77 -38.00
N VAL A 13 11.54 -42.35 -39.11
CA VAL A 13 10.08 -42.18 -39.29
C VAL A 13 9.49 -43.33 -40.13
N LEU A 14 8.22 -43.74 -39.87
CA LEU A 14 7.17 -44.27 -40.78
C LEU A 14 5.93 -44.64 -39.90
N GLY A 15 4.66 -44.60 -40.30
CA GLY A 15 3.98 -44.24 -41.55
C GLY A 15 2.44 -44.20 -41.34
N SER A 16 1.64 -43.88 -42.36
CA SER A 16 0.22 -43.46 -42.24
C SER A 16 -0.81 -44.45 -42.86
N LEU A 17 -2.12 -44.16 -42.64
CA LEU A 17 -3.35 -44.76 -43.23
C LEU A 17 -3.80 -46.16 -42.70
N ALA A 18 -5.10 -46.56 -42.69
CA ALA A 18 -6.42 -45.87 -42.71
C ALA A 18 -7.60 -46.89 -42.59
N ILE A 19 -8.86 -46.42 -42.36
CA ILE A 19 -10.18 -47.10 -42.65
C ILE A 19 -10.54 -48.30 -41.72
N SER A 20 -11.77 -48.64 -41.28
CA SER A 20 -13.20 -48.24 -41.48
C SER A 20 -13.93 -48.40 -40.11
N ALA A 21 -14.90 -47.60 -39.63
CA ALA A 21 -16.22 -47.16 -40.12
C ALA A 21 -17.44 -48.06 -39.75
N CYS A 22 -18.50 -47.40 -39.24
CA CYS A 22 -19.90 -47.79 -38.89
C CYS A 22 -20.23 -47.44 -37.42
N GLY A 23 -21.27 -46.68 -37.03
CA GLY A 23 -22.37 -45.98 -37.72
C GLY A 23 -23.59 -45.91 -36.75
N GLY A 24 -24.50 -44.93 -36.73
CA GLY A 24 -24.62 -43.64 -37.41
C GLY A 24 -26.00 -42.98 -37.19
N SER A 25 -26.12 -41.68 -37.55
CA SER A 25 -27.39 -40.94 -37.88
C SER A 25 -28.34 -40.56 -36.73
N SER A 26 -29.07 -39.44 -36.72
CA SER A 26 -29.46 -38.41 -37.74
C SER A 26 -29.80 -37.08 -37.01
N SER A 27 -29.37 -35.87 -37.43
CA SER A 27 -29.96 -34.93 -38.43
C SER A 27 -31.48 -34.64 -38.26
N GLY A 28 -32.02 -33.41 -38.41
CA GLY A 28 -31.48 -32.04 -38.68
C GLY A 28 -32.21 -31.00 -37.82
N ASN A 29 -32.44 -29.73 -38.20
CA ASN A 29 -32.31 -29.04 -39.48
C ASN A 29 -32.25 -27.50 -39.25
N ALA A 30 -31.71 -26.73 -40.20
CA ALA A 30 -31.71 -25.26 -40.14
C ALA A 30 -32.88 -24.63 -40.94
N SER A 31 -33.30 -23.41 -40.59
CA SER A 31 -33.85 -22.41 -41.53
C SER A 31 -33.90 -20.98 -40.93
N PRO A 32 -33.73 -19.92 -41.73
CA PRO A 32 -33.88 -18.51 -41.34
C PRO A 32 -35.22 -17.91 -41.80
N ASP A 33 -35.56 -16.69 -41.35
CA ASP A 33 -35.96 -15.54 -42.21
C ASP A 33 -36.67 -14.38 -41.47
N GLY A 34 -36.56 -13.17 -42.03
CA GLY A 34 -37.74 -12.32 -42.27
C GLY A 34 -38.11 -11.23 -41.25
N GLY A 35 -37.45 -10.07 -41.32
CA GLY A 35 -37.76 -8.88 -40.51
C GLY A 35 -39.00 -8.07 -40.90
N SER A 36 -39.16 -6.90 -40.25
CA SER A 36 -39.79 -5.65 -40.76
C SER A 36 -39.83 -4.59 -39.65
N GLY A 37 -39.49 -3.34 -39.96
CA GLY A 37 -39.49 -2.23 -39.00
C GLY A 37 -40.68 -1.28 -39.14
N ALA A 38 -40.80 -0.33 -38.21
CA ALA A 38 -41.66 0.85 -38.34
C ALA A 38 -41.04 2.07 -37.63
N THR A 39 -41.21 3.24 -38.22
CA THR A 39 -40.66 4.53 -37.80
C THR A 39 -41.61 5.32 -36.89
N GLY A 40 -41.06 6.24 -36.08
CA GLY A 40 -41.86 7.23 -35.36
C GLY A 40 -40.98 8.18 -34.55
N GLY A 41 -40.85 9.43 -35.00
CA GLY A 41 -40.00 10.45 -34.35
C GLY A 41 -40.77 11.62 -33.74
N GLY A 42 -40.02 12.52 -33.09
CA GLY A 42 -40.50 13.71 -32.39
C GLY A 42 -39.92 13.74 -30.97
N GLY A 43 -39.21 14.77 -30.50
CA GLY A 43 -39.10 16.14 -30.98
C GLY A 43 -39.77 17.08 -29.99
N GLY A 44 -38.98 17.74 -29.13
CA GLY A 44 -39.52 18.60 -28.06
C GLY A 44 -38.42 19.33 -27.30
N SER A 45 -38.10 20.55 -27.74
CA SER A 45 -37.12 21.42 -27.09
C SER A 45 -37.78 22.32 -26.03
N GLY A 46 -37.12 22.44 -24.87
CA GLY A 46 -37.02 23.66 -24.04
C GLY A 46 -38.27 24.28 -23.41
N ALA A 47 -38.17 24.60 -22.11
CA ALA A 47 -38.50 25.93 -21.58
C ALA A 47 -37.92 26.13 -20.17
N THR A 48 -37.62 27.39 -19.84
CA THR A 48 -37.02 27.87 -18.59
C THR A 48 -38.06 28.39 -17.59
N GLY A 49 -37.71 28.36 -16.30
CA GLY A 49 -38.39 29.10 -15.22
C GLY A 49 -38.45 28.29 -13.90
N GLY A 50 -38.15 28.82 -12.73
CA GLY A 50 -37.65 30.15 -12.38
C GLY A 50 -38.22 30.66 -11.04
N GLY A 51 -37.36 30.79 -10.03
CA GLY A 51 -37.61 31.68 -8.87
C GLY A 51 -37.94 31.03 -7.51
N GLY A 52 -37.00 31.19 -6.57
CA GLY A 52 -37.29 31.88 -5.30
C GLY A 52 -37.85 31.07 -4.12
N GLY A 53 -36.97 30.69 -3.20
CA GLY A 53 -37.34 30.21 -1.86
C GLY A 53 -36.16 30.29 -0.88
N SER A 54 -35.92 31.46 -0.28
CA SER A 54 -34.80 31.67 0.64
C SER A 54 -35.15 31.33 2.08
N GLY A 55 -34.26 30.57 2.74
CA GLY A 55 -33.94 30.75 4.15
C GLY A 55 -34.57 29.79 5.16
N ALA A 56 -33.77 28.83 5.65
CA ALA A 56 -33.55 28.64 7.09
C ALA A 56 -32.30 27.76 7.34
N THR A 57 -31.35 28.31 8.11
CA THR A 57 -30.41 27.62 9.04
C THR A 57 -29.81 26.27 8.66
N GLY A 58 -28.48 26.24 8.48
CA GLY A 58 -27.72 25.01 8.30
C GLY A 58 -27.78 24.08 9.52
N GLY A 59 -28.02 22.80 9.27
CA GLY A 59 -27.71 21.72 10.19
C GLY A 59 -26.35 21.11 9.81
N SER A 60 -25.48 20.91 10.81
CA SER A 60 -24.22 20.18 10.63
C SER A 60 -24.49 18.80 10.04
N GLY A 61 -23.68 18.37 9.07
CA GLY A 61 -23.70 16.98 8.61
C GLY A 61 -23.39 16.06 9.79
N GLY A 62 -24.35 15.22 10.17
CA GLY A 62 -24.16 14.24 11.23
C GLY A 62 -23.28 13.10 10.72
N SER A 63 -22.08 12.96 11.29
CA SER A 63 -21.27 11.75 11.11
C SER A 63 -22.07 10.55 11.60
N GLY A 64 -22.26 9.55 10.73
CA GLY A 64 -23.11 8.38 10.99
C GLY A 64 -22.44 7.32 11.85
N GLY A 65 -21.68 7.73 12.86
CA GLY A 65 -20.78 6.87 13.63
C GLY A 65 -21.45 5.74 14.41
N PHE A 66 -20.64 4.74 14.79
CA PHE A 66 -21.05 3.62 15.61
C PHE A 66 -21.65 4.05 16.96
N VAL A 67 -22.78 3.45 17.34
CA VAL A 67 -23.44 3.67 18.64
C VAL A 67 -23.39 2.38 19.44
N GLY A 68 -22.32 2.21 20.21
CA GLY A 68 -22.11 1.05 21.08
C GLY A 68 -20.73 1.07 21.74
N THR A 69 -20.36 -0.05 22.33
CA THR A 69 -19.04 -0.31 22.91
C THR A 69 -18.58 -1.70 22.50
N VAL A 70 -17.28 -1.88 22.32
CA VAL A 70 -16.63 -3.17 22.05
C VAL A 70 -15.51 -3.41 23.05
N ASP A 71 -15.17 -4.66 23.31
CA ASP A 71 -14.09 -5.06 24.22
C ASP A 71 -13.05 -6.00 23.58
N LYS A 72 -13.17 -6.23 22.27
CA LYS A 72 -12.27 -7.06 21.47
C LYS A 72 -11.63 -6.29 20.33
N ILE A 73 -10.38 -6.62 20.02
CA ILE A 73 -9.59 -5.99 18.96
C ILE A 73 -8.91 -7.02 18.07
N ASP A 74 -9.09 -6.92 16.76
CA ASP A 74 -8.26 -7.61 15.77
C ASP A 74 -7.31 -6.57 15.13
N LEU A 75 -6.02 -6.62 15.48
CA LEU A 75 -4.97 -5.76 14.93
C LEU A 75 -4.26 -6.46 13.77
N LEU A 76 -4.24 -5.84 12.59
CA LEU A 76 -3.42 -6.30 11.46
C LEU A 76 -2.35 -5.26 11.13
N PHE A 77 -1.09 -5.67 11.13
CA PHE A 77 0.02 -4.86 10.65
C PHE A 77 0.44 -5.33 9.26
N MET A 78 0.35 -4.45 8.27
CA MET A 78 1.03 -4.60 6.99
C MET A 78 2.39 -3.92 7.13
N VAL A 79 3.46 -4.70 7.11
CA VAL A 79 4.83 -4.22 7.26
C VAL A 79 5.55 -4.44 5.94
N ASP A 80 5.84 -3.35 5.25
CA ASP A 80 6.61 -3.38 4.02
C ASP A 80 7.99 -4.02 4.26
N ASN A 81 8.31 -4.99 3.41
CA ASN A 81 9.54 -5.78 3.47
C ASN A 81 10.52 -5.46 2.34
N SER A 82 10.32 -4.34 1.62
CA SER A 82 11.27 -3.77 0.66
C SER A 82 12.66 -3.53 1.26
N ILE A 83 13.67 -3.37 0.39
CA ILE A 83 15.07 -3.34 0.81
C ILE A 83 15.44 -2.11 1.67
N SER A 84 14.68 -1.03 1.54
CA SER A 84 14.86 0.28 2.19
C SER A 84 14.34 0.32 3.64
N MET A 85 13.62 -0.73 4.08
CA MET A 85 12.76 -0.67 5.26
C MET A 85 13.41 -0.94 6.62
N SER A 86 14.68 -1.38 6.70
CA SER A 86 15.27 -1.84 7.98
C SER A 86 15.24 -0.82 9.12
N ASP A 87 15.57 0.45 8.87
CA ASP A 87 15.52 1.49 9.91
C ASP A 87 14.08 1.78 10.36
N LYS A 88 13.12 1.70 9.44
CA LYS A 88 11.70 1.94 9.72
C LYS A 88 11.09 0.79 10.52
N GLN A 89 11.38 -0.46 10.15
CA GLN A 89 10.97 -1.64 10.92
C GLN A 89 11.56 -1.62 12.35
N ALA A 90 12.80 -1.14 12.52
CA ALA A 90 13.39 -0.94 13.84
C ALA A 90 12.62 0.10 14.67
N LEU A 91 12.28 1.26 14.11
CA LEU A 91 11.47 2.28 14.80
C LEU A 91 10.05 1.81 15.14
N LEU A 92 9.42 0.99 14.28
CA LEU A 92 8.13 0.38 14.61
C LEU A 92 8.27 -0.61 15.77
N ALA A 93 9.32 -1.43 15.77
CA ALA A 93 9.55 -2.41 16.81
C ALA A 93 9.81 -1.77 18.20
N GLU A 94 10.41 -0.58 18.24
CA GLU A 94 10.53 0.20 19.49
C GLU A 94 9.22 0.89 19.92
N ALA A 95 8.26 1.10 18.99
CA ALA A 95 6.93 1.63 19.30
C ALA A 95 5.92 0.56 19.77
N VAL A 96 6.15 -0.72 19.44
CA VAL A 96 5.32 -1.86 19.85
C VAL A 96 5.07 -1.91 21.38
N PRO A 97 6.08 -1.78 22.26
CA PRO A 97 5.86 -1.74 23.71
C PRO A 97 4.90 -0.63 24.16
N SER A 98 4.97 0.55 23.54
CA SER A 98 4.10 1.69 23.87
C SER A 98 2.64 1.39 23.50
N LEU A 99 2.41 0.84 22.31
CA LEU A 99 1.07 0.42 21.88
C LEU A 99 0.48 -0.66 22.81
N ILE A 100 1.22 -1.74 23.06
CA ILE A 100 0.73 -2.85 23.89
C ILE A 100 0.44 -2.36 25.32
N GLN A 101 1.38 -1.62 25.93
CA GLN A 101 1.19 -1.07 27.27
C GLN A 101 -0.05 -0.17 27.34
N ARG A 102 -0.29 0.68 26.33
CA ARG A 102 -1.42 1.62 26.32
C ARG A 102 -2.77 0.94 26.08
N LEU A 103 -2.80 -0.22 25.40
CA LEU A 103 -4.02 -1.02 25.23
C LEU A 103 -4.36 -1.87 26.47
N VAL A 104 -3.36 -2.47 27.14
CA VAL A 104 -3.59 -3.39 28.28
C VAL A 104 -3.55 -2.70 29.65
N THR A 105 -2.84 -1.57 29.77
CA THR A 105 -2.76 -0.71 30.96
C THR A 105 -2.86 0.76 30.56
N PRO A 106 -4.06 1.25 30.19
CA PRO A 106 -4.23 2.57 29.57
C PRO A 106 -3.83 3.73 30.48
N ARG A 107 -3.46 4.87 29.90
CA ARG A 107 -3.14 6.09 30.67
C ARG A 107 -4.39 6.57 31.41
N CYS A 108 -4.20 7.12 32.61
CA CYS A 108 -5.26 7.75 33.38
C CYS A 108 -5.39 9.22 32.99
N LEU A 109 -6.62 9.66 32.70
CA LEU A 109 -6.97 11.03 32.37
C LEU A 109 -7.66 11.71 33.56
N ASP A 110 -7.34 12.98 33.79
CA ASP A 110 -8.05 13.81 34.76
C ASP A 110 -9.45 14.25 34.25
N SER A 111 -10.16 15.03 35.06
CA SER A 111 -11.47 15.61 34.68
C SER A 111 -11.44 16.56 33.48
N GLY A 112 -10.27 17.02 33.04
CA GLY A 112 -10.04 17.80 31.83
C GLY A 112 -9.64 16.95 30.61
N GLY A 113 -9.57 15.63 30.75
CA GLY A 113 -9.13 14.71 29.71
C GLY A 113 -7.61 14.68 29.50
N GLN A 114 -6.82 15.21 30.43
CA GLN A 114 -5.36 15.29 30.33
C GLN A 114 -4.67 14.11 31.03
N PRO A 115 -3.60 13.53 30.47
CA PRO A 115 -2.87 12.44 31.13
C PRO A 115 -2.28 12.85 32.49
N THR A 116 -2.55 12.06 33.52
CA THR A 116 -2.07 12.31 34.90
C THR A 116 -0.63 11.85 35.15
N GLY A 117 0.00 11.20 34.17
CA GLY A 117 1.28 10.51 34.33
C GLY A 117 1.19 9.14 35.04
N GLN A 118 -0.04 8.64 35.29
CA GLN A 118 -0.29 7.29 35.82
C GLN A 118 -1.05 6.44 34.78
N ASN A 119 -0.98 5.12 34.93
CA ASN A 119 -1.72 4.15 34.12
C ASN A 119 -2.72 3.39 35.00
N ALA A 120 -3.71 2.75 34.38
CA ALA A 120 -4.74 1.98 35.07
C ALA A 120 -4.13 0.85 35.95
N PRO A 121 -4.69 0.57 37.15
CA PRO A 121 -5.91 1.13 37.73
C PRO A 121 -5.75 2.58 38.24
N CYS A 122 -6.67 3.45 37.86
CA CYS A 122 -6.54 4.89 38.06
C CYS A 122 -6.86 5.37 39.48
N PRO A 123 -6.15 6.41 40.00
CA PRO A 123 -6.46 7.01 41.29
C PRO A 123 -7.79 7.78 41.24
N SER A 124 -8.41 7.94 42.42
CA SER A 124 -9.66 8.69 42.57
C SER A 124 -9.54 10.12 42.02
N GLY A 125 -10.48 10.51 41.16
CA GLY A 125 -10.44 11.78 40.42
C GLY A 125 -9.86 11.68 39.00
N SER A 126 -9.51 10.47 38.55
CA SER A 126 -9.10 10.17 37.17
C SER A 126 -9.73 8.87 36.69
N GLU A 127 -9.93 8.76 35.37
CA GLU A 127 -10.51 7.60 34.68
C GLU A 127 -9.52 7.10 33.60
N PRO A 128 -9.53 5.81 33.23
CA PRO A 128 -8.66 5.33 32.15
C PRO A 128 -9.11 5.91 30.80
N GLU A 129 -8.16 6.21 29.92
CA GLU A 129 -8.42 6.81 28.60
C GLU A 129 -9.26 5.95 27.65
N LEU A 130 -9.26 4.63 27.89
CA LEU A 130 -10.08 3.61 27.26
C LEU A 130 -10.24 2.42 28.22
N LYS A 131 -11.23 1.56 27.98
CA LYS A 131 -11.37 0.30 28.72
C LYS A 131 -10.20 -0.63 28.37
N ALA A 132 -9.43 -1.06 29.38
CA ALA A 132 -8.31 -1.98 29.21
C ALA A 132 -8.73 -3.22 28.41
N VAL A 133 -7.95 -3.55 27.39
CA VAL A 133 -8.28 -4.61 26.43
C VAL A 133 -7.94 -5.96 27.05
N GLU A 134 -8.93 -6.86 27.14
CA GLU A 134 -8.77 -8.21 27.69
C GLU A 134 -8.85 -9.32 26.63
N ASP A 135 -9.02 -8.97 25.35
CA ASP A 135 -9.21 -9.96 24.29
C ASP A 135 -8.78 -9.42 22.91
N MET A 136 -7.54 -9.71 22.49
CA MET A 136 -6.95 -9.11 21.28
C MET A 136 -6.19 -10.11 20.42
N HIS A 137 -6.43 -10.08 19.11
CA HIS A 137 -5.65 -10.80 18.10
C HIS A 137 -4.67 -9.83 17.42
N ILE A 138 -3.44 -10.25 17.15
CA ILE A 138 -2.44 -9.46 16.41
C ILE A 138 -1.84 -10.30 15.28
N GLY A 139 -2.07 -9.89 14.04
CA GLY A 139 -1.48 -10.48 12.84
C GLY A 139 -0.49 -9.52 12.16
N VAL A 140 0.51 -10.09 11.48
CA VAL A 140 1.43 -9.35 10.61
C VAL A 140 1.39 -9.97 9.21
N VAL A 141 1.35 -9.14 8.17
CA VAL A 141 1.54 -9.50 6.75
C VAL A 141 2.59 -8.57 6.13
N THR A 142 3.15 -8.93 4.98
CA THR A 142 4.13 -8.11 4.24
C THR A 142 3.52 -7.50 2.97
N SER A 143 4.23 -6.56 2.36
CA SER A 143 3.87 -5.92 1.08
C SER A 143 4.04 -6.84 -0.15
N SER A 144 4.65 -8.02 0.00
CA SER A 144 5.09 -8.87 -1.12
C SER A 144 4.04 -9.90 -1.56
N LEU A 145 3.47 -9.68 -2.75
CA LEU A 145 2.47 -10.55 -3.40
C LEU A 145 2.98 -11.22 -4.69
N GLY A 146 4.31 -11.31 -4.86
CA GLY A 146 4.94 -11.99 -5.99
C GLY A 146 4.92 -11.21 -7.30
N GLY A 147 5.30 -11.89 -8.37
CA GLY A 147 5.46 -11.28 -9.69
C GLY A 147 4.17 -11.08 -10.50
N HIS A 148 2.98 -11.44 -10.02
CA HIS A 148 1.71 -11.34 -10.79
C HIS A 148 1.77 -11.94 -12.23
N GLY A 149 2.58 -12.99 -12.43
CA GLY A 149 2.85 -13.62 -13.73
C GLY A 149 4.04 -13.06 -14.53
N GLY A 150 4.77 -12.07 -13.99
CA GLY A 150 5.99 -11.49 -14.56
C GLY A 150 7.27 -12.31 -14.32
N ASP A 151 8.43 -11.73 -14.63
CA ASP A 151 9.76 -12.38 -14.50
C ASP A 151 10.59 -11.92 -13.29
N VAL A 152 10.13 -10.87 -12.59
CA VAL A 152 10.68 -10.37 -11.33
C VAL A 152 9.84 -10.89 -10.15
N CYS A 153 10.42 -10.95 -8.95
CA CYS A 153 9.78 -11.50 -7.74
C CYS A 153 9.37 -12.98 -7.89
N ALA A 154 10.37 -13.83 -8.14
CA ALA A 154 10.17 -15.24 -8.44
C ALA A 154 9.53 -16.02 -7.28
N SER A 155 8.46 -16.76 -7.60
CA SER A 155 7.74 -17.65 -6.69
C SER A 155 8.67 -18.62 -5.94
N GLY A 156 8.53 -18.69 -4.61
CA GLY A 156 9.26 -19.63 -3.76
C GLY A 156 10.58 -19.11 -3.19
N ALA A 157 11.02 -17.90 -3.54
CA ALA A 157 12.05 -17.19 -2.77
C ALA A 157 11.40 -16.56 -1.52
N GLN A 158 11.94 -16.84 -0.33
CA GLN A 158 11.38 -16.37 0.94
C GLN A 158 11.25 -14.84 0.95
N GLY A 159 10.03 -14.34 1.16
CA GLY A 159 9.72 -12.92 1.22
C GLY A 159 9.42 -12.25 -0.12
N GLN A 160 9.69 -12.88 -1.26
CA GLN A 160 9.34 -12.34 -2.59
C GLN A 160 7.86 -12.54 -2.93
N ASP A 161 7.24 -13.59 -2.40
CA ASP A 161 5.80 -13.82 -2.46
C ASP A 161 5.34 -14.45 -1.15
N ASP A 162 4.73 -13.65 -0.29
CA ASP A 162 4.13 -14.09 0.97
C ASP A 162 2.61 -14.32 0.82
N HIS A 163 2.06 -14.16 -0.40
CA HIS A 163 0.66 -14.29 -0.80
C HIS A 163 -0.37 -13.42 -0.03
N GLY A 164 0.04 -12.65 0.98
CA GLY A 164 -0.86 -12.05 1.98
C GLY A 164 -1.23 -12.99 3.13
N ARG A 165 -0.46 -14.08 3.33
CA ARG A 165 -0.58 -14.97 4.50
C ARG A 165 0.06 -14.33 5.73
N LEU A 166 -0.44 -14.68 6.91
CA LEU A 166 0.15 -14.23 8.17
C LEU A 166 1.59 -14.72 8.33
N LEU A 167 2.45 -13.82 8.82
CA LEU A 167 3.91 -13.95 8.82
C LEU A 167 4.46 -15.26 9.42
N PRO A 168 3.94 -15.82 10.55
CA PRO A 168 4.40 -17.10 11.08
C PRO A 168 4.17 -18.32 10.18
N SER A 169 3.35 -18.20 9.12
CA SER A 169 3.18 -19.24 8.10
C SER A 169 4.12 -19.10 6.91
N VAL A 170 4.83 -17.97 6.78
CA VAL A 170 5.82 -17.68 5.71
C VAL A 170 7.22 -17.35 6.26
N ARG A 171 7.39 -17.36 7.58
CA ARG A 171 8.67 -17.21 8.31
C ARG A 171 8.72 -18.24 9.44
N SER A 172 9.81 -18.99 9.52
CA SER A 172 9.99 -20.03 10.53
C SER A 172 10.40 -19.46 11.90
N GLY A 173 10.03 -20.16 12.98
CA GLY A 173 10.45 -19.83 14.34
C GLY A 173 9.72 -18.66 15.00
N LEU A 174 8.67 -18.11 14.37
CA LEU A 174 7.86 -17.05 14.97
C LEU A 174 6.79 -17.62 15.93
N PRO A 175 6.52 -16.94 17.06
CA PRO A 175 5.40 -17.27 17.94
C PRO A 175 4.06 -17.17 17.22
N SER A 176 3.17 -18.13 17.49
CA SER A 176 1.88 -18.30 16.81
C SER A 176 0.88 -18.95 17.77
N PHE A 177 -0.28 -18.32 17.98
CA PHE A 177 -1.34 -18.84 18.83
C PHE A 177 -1.95 -20.10 18.19
N LYS A 178 -1.72 -21.26 18.82
CA LYS A 178 -2.21 -22.58 18.35
C LYS A 178 -1.85 -22.87 16.88
N ASP A 179 -0.70 -22.36 16.42
CA ASP A 179 -0.22 -22.43 15.03
C ASP A 179 -1.14 -21.76 13.98
N LEU A 180 -2.03 -20.84 14.40
CA LEU A 180 -3.01 -20.16 13.54
C LEU A 180 -2.49 -18.92 12.78
N GLY A 181 -1.26 -18.48 13.06
CA GLY A 181 -0.56 -17.41 12.35
C GLY A 181 -0.60 -16.03 13.02
N PHE A 182 -1.37 -15.85 14.10
CA PHE A 182 -1.48 -14.59 14.84
C PHE A 182 -1.13 -14.78 16.32
N LEU A 183 -0.95 -13.68 17.06
CA LEU A 183 -0.80 -13.67 18.51
C LEU A 183 -2.16 -13.41 19.17
N SER A 184 -2.42 -14.02 20.32
CA SER A 184 -3.67 -13.83 21.08
C SER A 184 -3.35 -13.37 22.50
N TRP A 185 -3.83 -12.19 22.87
CA TRP A 185 -3.83 -11.64 24.22
C TRP A 185 -5.11 -12.06 24.95
N ASP A 186 -4.94 -12.77 26.05
CA ASP A 186 -6.04 -13.33 26.85
C ASP A 186 -5.61 -13.42 28.33
N PRO A 187 -5.55 -12.29 29.06
CA PRO A 187 -5.18 -12.25 30.48
C PRO A 187 -6.16 -13.04 31.36
N THR A 188 -7.36 -13.34 30.85
CA THR A 188 -8.37 -14.16 31.51
C THR A 188 -8.21 -15.66 31.26
N ASN A 189 -7.32 -16.07 30.34
CA ASN A 189 -7.10 -17.45 29.92
C ASN A 189 -8.39 -18.21 29.52
N LYS A 190 -9.32 -17.53 28.83
CA LYS A 190 -10.57 -18.10 28.30
C LYS A 190 -10.32 -19.01 27.09
N GLU A 191 -9.50 -18.53 26.17
CA GLU A 191 -9.17 -19.18 24.89
C GLU A 191 -7.78 -19.82 24.91
N GLY A 192 -6.95 -19.51 25.91
CA GLY A 192 -5.59 -20.05 26.06
C GLY A 192 -4.53 -19.22 25.35
N GLY A 193 -4.77 -17.92 25.18
CA GLY A 193 -3.77 -16.97 24.67
C GLY A 193 -2.69 -16.66 25.70
N THR A 194 -1.82 -15.69 25.41
CA THR A 194 -0.83 -15.24 26.41
C THR A 194 -1.50 -14.38 27.48
N THR A 195 -1.13 -14.65 28.72
CA THR A 195 -1.53 -13.89 29.92
C THR A 195 -0.43 -12.91 30.38
N ASP A 196 0.75 -12.93 29.73
CA ASP A 196 1.87 -12.04 30.03
C ASP A 196 2.05 -11.01 28.92
N ALA A 197 1.83 -9.73 29.26
CA ALA A 197 1.97 -8.61 28.35
C ALA A 197 3.42 -8.39 27.88
N ASN A 198 4.43 -8.80 28.67
CA ASN A 198 5.84 -8.73 28.25
C ASN A 198 6.14 -9.79 27.19
N GLN A 199 5.54 -10.99 27.32
CA GLN A 199 5.64 -12.03 26.30
C GLN A 199 4.93 -11.58 25.01
N LEU A 200 3.70 -11.05 25.12
CA LEU A 200 2.98 -10.48 23.96
C LEU A 200 3.80 -9.41 23.23
N THR A 201 4.38 -8.48 23.99
CA THR A 201 5.24 -7.42 23.46
C THR A 201 6.47 -8.01 22.76
N THR A 202 7.13 -8.99 23.37
CA THR A 202 8.31 -9.67 22.81
C THR A 202 7.97 -10.39 21.51
N ASP A 203 6.87 -11.15 21.50
CA ASP A 203 6.43 -11.94 20.36
C ASP A 203 6.02 -11.04 19.19
N PHE A 204 5.28 -9.96 19.45
CA PHE A 204 4.87 -9.02 18.41
C PHE A 204 6.08 -8.24 17.85
N THR A 205 7.00 -7.81 18.72
CA THR A 205 8.29 -7.21 18.30
C THR A 205 9.10 -8.15 17.41
N ALA A 206 9.09 -9.47 17.71
CA ALA A 206 9.75 -10.47 16.90
C ALA A 206 9.08 -10.66 15.53
N GLN A 207 7.74 -10.63 15.45
CA GLN A 207 7.04 -10.67 14.17
C GLN A 207 7.34 -9.42 13.32
N VAL A 208 7.27 -8.20 13.88
CA VAL A 208 7.60 -6.96 13.15
C VAL A 208 9.02 -7.02 12.56
N LYS A 209 10.01 -7.46 13.34
CA LYS A 209 11.41 -7.59 12.87
C LYS A 209 11.62 -8.70 11.85
N ALA A 210 10.68 -9.63 11.70
CA ALA A 210 10.78 -10.77 10.79
C ALA A 210 10.09 -10.56 9.43
N ALA A 211 9.44 -9.41 9.21
CA ALA A 211 9.04 -8.96 7.88
C ALA A 211 10.25 -8.99 6.93
N GLY A 212 11.36 -8.38 7.38
CA GLY A 212 12.68 -8.41 6.73
C GLY A 212 12.81 -7.35 5.63
N GLU A 213 13.98 -7.31 4.98
CA GLU A 213 14.28 -6.38 3.86
C GLU A 213 14.57 -7.14 2.54
N LEU A 214 13.95 -8.32 2.38
CA LEU A 214 14.12 -9.23 1.24
C LEU A 214 12.82 -9.38 0.42
N GLY A 215 11.98 -8.36 0.45
CA GLY A 215 10.71 -8.28 -0.25
C GLY A 215 10.83 -8.19 -1.76
N CYS A 216 9.71 -8.45 -2.43
CA CYS A 216 9.52 -8.04 -3.81
C CYS A 216 9.62 -6.52 -3.91
N GLY A 217 10.37 -6.02 -4.89
CA GLY A 217 10.47 -4.59 -5.21
C GLY A 217 9.24 -4.02 -5.94
N TYR A 218 8.05 -4.48 -5.55
CA TYR A 218 6.75 -4.00 -5.98
C TYR A 218 5.80 -4.10 -4.78
N GLU A 219 5.74 -3.00 -4.03
CA GLU A 219 5.21 -2.98 -2.68
C GLU A 219 3.68 -2.83 -2.69
N ALA A 220 2.98 -3.96 -2.68
CA ALA A 220 1.52 -4.04 -2.67
C ALA A 220 0.93 -3.74 -1.27
N SER A 221 1.24 -2.55 -0.75
CA SER A 221 0.89 -2.07 0.59
C SER A 221 -0.62 -2.03 0.85
N LEU A 222 -1.44 -1.80 -0.19
CA LEU A 222 -2.91 -1.78 -0.12
C LEU A 222 -3.52 -3.17 -0.39
N GLU A 223 -3.06 -3.89 -1.41
CA GLU A 223 -3.62 -5.20 -1.75
C GLU A 223 -3.27 -6.29 -0.74
N SER A 224 -2.12 -6.23 -0.06
CA SER A 224 -1.70 -7.26 0.90
C SER A 224 -2.67 -7.43 2.08
N TRP A 225 -3.07 -6.35 2.76
CA TRP A 225 -4.09 -6.43 3.81
C TRP A 225 -5.49 -6.69 3.25
N TYR A 226 -5.79 -6.22 2.03
CA TYR A 226 -7.07 -6.51 1.36
C TYR A 226 -7.20 -8.01 1.06
N ARG A 227 -6.15 -8.63 0.53
CA ARG A 227 -6.05 -10.07 0.21
C ARG A 227 -6.29 -10.93 1.43
N PHE A 228 -5.67 -10.55 2.55
CA PHE A 228 -5.90 -11.22 3.83
C PHE A 228 -7.34 -11.03 4.35
N LEU A 229 -7.80 -9.78 4.49
CA LEU A 229 -9.02 -9.46 5.24
C LEU A 229 -10.32 -9.58 4.44
N ILE A 230 -10.31 -9.27 3.15
CA ILE A 230 -11.50 -8.91 2.38
C ILE A 230 -11.66 -9.74 1.10
N ASP A 231 -10.58 -10.13 0.42
CA ASP A 231 -10.69 -10.87 -0.85
C ASP A 231 -11.46 -12.20 -0.63
N PRO A 232 -12.61 -12.42 -1.28
CA PRO A 232 -13.40 -13.64 -1.11
C PRO A 232 -12.79 -14.85 -1.83
N GLU A 233 -11.95 -14.64 -2.84
CA GLU A 233 -11.35 -15.68 -3.68
C GLU A 233 -9.84 -15.44 -3.89
N PRO A 234 -9.04 -15.27 -2.81
CA PRO A 234 -7.63 -14.90 -2.91
C PRO A 234 -6.88 -15.91 -3.76
N PRO A 235 -6.05 -15.49 -4.73
CA PRO A 235 -5.36 -16.42 -5.63
C PRO A 235 -4.37 -17.30 -4.84
N GLU A 236 -4.31 -18.59 -5.20
CA GLU A 236 -3.26 -19.49 -4.72
C GLU A 236 -1.94 -19.17 -5.42
N ASP A 237 -1.99 -18.99 -6.74
CA ASP A 237 -0.90 -18.52 -7.60
C ASP A 237 -1.44 -17.56 -8.67
N VAL A 238 -0.61 -16.63 -9.15
CA VAL A 238 -0.89 -15.77 -10.31
C VAL A 238 0.13 -16.05 -11.41
N VAL A 239 -0.34 -16.62 -12.52
CA VAL A 239 0.52 -17.11 -13.61
C VAL A 239 0.23 -16.38 -14.92
N GLN A 240 1.20 -16.31 -15.82
CA GLN A 240 0.95 -15.87 -17.19
C GLN A 240 0.32 -17.01 -18.01
N ASN A 241 -0.89 -16.78 -18.54
CA ASN A 241 -1.59 -17.69 -19.42
C ASN A 241 -2.05 -16.94 -20.69
N ASN A 242 -1.70 -17.46 -21.88
CA ASN A 242 -1.98 -16.82 -23.17
C ASN A 242 -1.55 -15.33 -23.27
N GLY A 243 -0.48 -14.95 -22.57
CA GLY A 243 0.03 -13.57 -22.54
C GLY A 243 -0.71 -12.62 -21.59
N LEU A 244 -1.56 -13.15 -20.71
CA LEU A 244 -2.28 -12.40 -19.67
C LEU A 244 -1.93 -12.91 -18.27
N SER A 245 -1.93 -12.03 -17.27
CA SER A 245 -1.95 -12.44 -15.86
C SER A 245 -3.27 -13.17 -15.59
N THR A 246 -3.21 -14.29 -14.87
CA THR A 246 -4.36 -15.13 -14.58
C THR A 246 -4.26 -15.64 -13.15
N PRO A 247 -5.18 -15.28 -12.24
CA PRO A 247 -5.25 -15.85 -10.91
C PRO A 247 -5.73 -17.31 -11.00
N THR A 248 -5.11 -18.19 -10.23
CA THR A 248 -5.41 -19.62 -10.20
C THR A 248 -5.59 -20.12 -8.77
N GLY A 249 -6.29 -21.25 -8.62
CA GLY A 249 -6.65 -21.80 -7.31
C GLY A 249 -7.54 -20.88 -6.46
N VAL A 250 -7.59 -21.16 -5.15
CA VAL A 250 -8.04 -20.24 -4.10
C VAL A 250 -7.23 -20.57 -2.85
N ASP A 251 -6.52 -19.61 -2.29
CA ASP A 251 -5.67 -19.81 -1.12
C ASP A 251 -6.47 -20.20 0.12
N GLN A 252 -6.52 -21.50 0.40
CA GLN A 252 -7.22 -22.04 1.58
C GLN A 252 -6.51 -21.70 2.90
N THR A 253 -5.21 -21.37 2.87
CA THR A 253 -4.47 -20.90 4.06
C THR A 253 -4.98 -19.54 4.49
N ILE A 254 -5.14 -18.59 3.56
CA ILE A 254 -5.70 -17.27 3.84
C ILE A 254 -7.15 -17.39 4.33
N LEU A 255 -7.97 -18.21 3.68
CA LEU A 255 -9.36 -18.44 4.14
C LEU A 255 -9.42 -18.99 5.58
N ALA A 256 -8.56 -19.95 5.91
CA ALA A 256 -8.50 -20.54 7.26
C ALA A 256 -7.96 -19.55 8.31
N GLN A 257 -6.85 -18.85 8.00
CA GLN A 257 -6.26 -17.84 8.88
C GLN A 257 -7.24 -16.70 9.14
N ARG A 258 -7.88 -16.14 8.10
CA ARG A 258 -8.90 -15.09 8.25
C ARG A 258 -10.06 -15.54 9.12
N ALA A 259 -10.57 -16.75 8.93
CA ALA A 259 -11.69 -17.28 9.70
C ALA A 259 -11.34 -17.52 11.18
N ALA A 260 -10.07 -17.81 11.50
CA ALA A 260 -9.59 -17.92 12.87
C ALA A 260 -9.25 -16.56 13.51
N PHE A 261 -8.79 -15.60 12.69
CA PHE A 261 -8.36 -14.27 13.13
C PHE A 261 -9.54 -13.31 13.38
N LEU A 262 -10.49 -13.20 12.44
CA LEU A 262 -11.57 -12.22 12.51
C LEU A 262 -12.73 -12.64 13.41
N ARG A 263 -13.10 -11.77 14.35
CA ARG A 263 -14.23 -12.00 15.27
C ARG A 263 -15.38 -11.01 14.98
N PRO A 264 -16.63 -11.46 14.75
CA PRO A 264 -17.72 -10.57 14.34
C PRO A 264 -18.01 -9.36 15.25
N ASP A 265 -17.68 -9.48 16.54
CA ASP A 265 -17.90 -8.48 17.59
C ASP A 265 -16.63 -7.69 17.99
N SER A 266 -15.52 -7.85 17.26
CA SER A 266 -14.31 -7.03 17.44
C SER A 266 -14.33 -5.76 16.60
N LEU A 267 -13.59 -4.73 17.07
CA LEU A 267 -13.05 -3.73 16.16
C LEU A 267 -11.87 -4.29 15.38
N VAL A 268 -11.66 -3.78 14.17
CA VAL A 268 -10.48 -4.08 13.35
C VAL A 268 -9.68 -2.80 13.17
N ALA A 269 -8.40 -2.84 13.51
CA ALA A 269 -7.48 -1.76 13.16
C ALA A 269 -6.35 -2.31 12.28
N ILE A 270 -6.18 -1.67 11.13
CA ILE A 270 -5.16 -2.01 10.13
C ILE A 270 -4.09 -0.94 10.21
N VAL A 271 -2.83 -1.32 10.38
CA VAL A 271 -1.69 -0.41 10.39
C VAL A 271 -0.75 -0.76 9.25
N MET A 272 -0.61 0.15 8.29
CA MET A 272 0.36 0.05 7.21
C MET A 272 1.65 0.78 7.60
N LEU A 273 2.80 0.17 7.33
CA LEU A 273 4.12 0.80 7.37
C LEU A 273 4.81 0.57 6.02
N THR A 274 5.08 1.64 5.26
CA THR A 274 5.81 1.60 3.98
C THR A 274 6.45 2.96 3.68
N ASP A 275 7.68 2.96 3.14
CA ASP A 275 8.35 4.17 2.65
C ASP A 275 8.38 4.27 1.11
N GLU A 276 7.65 3.37 0.45
CA GLU A 276 7.51 3.22 -1.00
C GLU A 276 6.13 3.71 -1.47
N ASN A 277 5.97 3.93 -2.79
CA ASN A 277 4.66 4.18 -3.38
C ASN A 277 3.90 2.86 -3.58
N ASP A 278 2.58 2.87 -3.46
CA ASP A 278 1.83 1.60 -3.54
C ASP A 278 1.89 0.99 -4.95
N CYS A 279 2.38 -0.24 -5.04
CA CYS A 279 2.39 -1.06 -6.25
C CYS A 279 1.46 -2.27 -6.15
N SER A 280 0.21 -2.05 -5.75
CA SER A 280 -0.85 -3.06 -5.78
C SER A 280 -1.28 -3.41 -7.22
N ILE A 281 -0.43 -4.17 -7.91
CA ILE A 281 -0.62 -4.65 -9.27
C ILE A 281 -1.85 -5.56 -9.35
N ARG A 282 -2.59 -5.46 -10.45
CA ARG A 282 -3.72 -6.33 -10.77
C ARG A 282 -3.23 -7.73 -11.17
N ASP A 283 -3.93 -8.75 -10.67
CA ASP A 283 -3.60 -10.15 -10.99
C ASP A 283 -4.16 -10.62 -12.35
N ASP A 284 -4.76 -9.69 -13.11
CA ASP A 284 -5.45 -9.94 -14.37
C ASP A 284 -4.85 -9.15 -15.56
N GLU A 285 -5.39 -9.41 -16.74
CA GLU A 285 -5.05 -8.74 -18.00
C GLU A 285 -3.53 -8.65 -18.23
N GLN A 286 -2.95 -7.45 -18.19
CA GLN A 286 -1.54 -7.22 -18.51
C GLN A 286 -0.71 -6.83 -17.28
N GLY A 287 -1.17 -7.13 -16.05
CA GLY A 287 -0.46 -6.80 -14.81
C GLY A 287 1.00 -7.24 -14.77
N TRP A 288 1.30 -8.41 -15.36
CA TRP A 288 2.66 -8.94 -15.54
C TRP A 288 3.64 -7.99 -16.25
N LEU A 289 3.17 -7.02 -17.04
CA LEU A 289 4.05 -6.05 -17.70
C LEU A 289 4.78 -5.16 -16.71
N VAL A 290 4.16 -4.84 -15.57
CA VAL A 290 4.80 -4.05 -14.49
C VAL A 290 6.04 -4.81 -14.01
N SER A 291 5.86 -6.07 -13.67
CA SER A 291 6.84 -6.98 -13.07
C SER A 291 7.73 -7.77 -14.07
N THR A 292 7.89 -7.30 -15.31
CA THR A 292 8.74 -7.95 -16.33
C THR A 292 9.90 -7.09 -16.80
N SER A 293 11.10 -7.41 -16.30
CA SER A 293 12.39 -6.77 -16.67
C SER A 293 12.76 -6.94 -18.16
N GLY A 294 12.17 -7.93 -18.84
CA GLY A 294 12.39 -8.21 -20.26
C GLY A 294 11.88 -7.16 -21.25
N SER A 295 10.77 -6.47 -20.96
CA SER A 295 9.94 -5.78 -21.97
C SER A 295 10.11 -4.26 -22.02
N ASN A 296 10.11 -3.69 -23.23
CA ASN A 296 9.88 -2.27 -23.46
C ASN A 296 8.37 -2.01 -23.53
N ILE A 297 7.84 -1.16 -22.66
CA ILE A 297 6.41 -0.86 -22.61
C ILE A 297 6.05 0.23 -23.65
N PRO A 298 4.99 0.06 -24.47
CA PRO A 298 4.53 1.12 -25.37
C PRO A 298 4.11 2.37 -24.58
N ARG A 299 4.43 3.55 -25.11
CA ARG A 299 4.02 4.83 -24.52
C ARG A 299 2.50 5.00 -24.55
N ALA A 300 2.04 5.95 -23.75
CA ALA A 300 0.76 6.61 -23.87
C ALA A 300 0.74 7.60 -25.06
N THR A 301 -0.46 7.84 -25.60
CA THR A 301 -0.73 8.98 -26.49
C THR A 301 -0.42 10.35 -25.87
N SER A 302 -0.27 11.36 -26.72
CA SER A 302 -0.04 12.76 -26.34
C SER A 302 -1.15 13.36 -25.46
N ALA A 303 -2.40 12.86 -25.58
CA ALA A 303 -3.52 13.27 -24.73
C ALA A 303 -3.24 12.99 -23.24
N CYS A 304 -2.70 11.82 -22.92
CA CYS A 304 -2.36 11.41 -21.55
C CYS A 304 -1.39 12.38 -20.86
N GLN A 305 -0.43 12.94 -21.60
CA GLN A 305 0.56 13.87 -21.04
C GLN A 305 -0.10 15.12 -20.46
N THR A 306 -1.22 15.55 -21.04
CA THR A 306 -2.01 16.70 -20.55
C THR A 306 -3.07 16.27 -19.55
N ASN A 307 -3.80 15.19 -19.84
CA ASN A 307 -4.95 14.73 -19.08
C ASN A 307 -5.03 13.18 -19.12
N PRO A 308 -4.65 12.48 -18.03
CA PRO A 308 -4.77 11.02 -17.93
C PRO A 308 -6.22 10.51 -18.04
N ASP A 309 -7.21 11.33 -17.72
CA ASP A 309 -8.65 11.02 -17.80
C ASP A 309 -9.26 11.34 -19.18
N ASP A 310 -8.46 11.76 -20.16
CA ASP A 310 -8.95 12.07 -21.50
C ASP A 310 -9.49 10.80 -22.19
N PRO A 311 -10.65 10.82 -22.87
CA PRO A 311 -11.13 9.66 -23.64
C PRO A 311 -10.16 9.19 -24.73
N CYS A 312 -9.25 10.07 -25.18
CA CYS A 312 -8.17 9.77 -26.10
C CYS A 312 -6.83 9.49 -25.41
N CYS A 313 -6.81 9.33 -24.09
CA CYS A 313 -5.66 8.79 -23.35
C CYS A 313 -5.68 7.25 -23.35
N PHE A 314 -4.90 6.65 -24.25
CA PHE A 314 -4.75 5.19 -24.39
C PHE A 314 -3.31 4.78 -24.75
N ASN A 315 -3.04 3.47 -24.75
CA ASN A 315 -1.72 2.91 -25.05
C ASN A 315 -1.43 2.91 -26.56
N CYS A 316 -0.24 3.37 -26.97
CA CYS A 316 0.16 3.43 -28.38
C CYS A 316 0.27 2.07 -29.10
N GLY A 317 0.33 0.97 -28.35
CA GLY A 317 0.24 -0.40 -28.89
C GLY A 317 -1.18 -0.86 -29.23
N GLN A 318 -2.20 -0.05 -28.94
CA GLN A 318 -3.61 -0.35 -29.20
C GLN A 318 -4.15 0.45 -30.40
N SER A 319 -5.28 0.01 -30.96
CA SER A 319 -6.01 0.78 -31.99
C SER A 319 -6.70 1.99 -31.37
N ALA A 320 -6.67 3.14 -32.06
CA ALA A 320 -7.27 4.37 -31.56
C ALA A 320 -8.79 4.24 -31.31
N PRO A 321 -9.31 4.69 -30.15
CA PRO A 321 -10.73 4.77 -29.90
C PRO A 321 -11.45 5.70 -30.88
N SER A 322 -12.76 5.49 -31.05
CA SER A 322 -13.59 6.29 -31.95
C SER A 322 -13.56 7.78 -31.56
N GLY A 323 -13.14 8.64 -32.48
CA GLY A 323 -13.02 10.09 -32.27
C GLY A 323 -11.61 10.57 -31.92
N CYS A 324 -10.67 9.65 -31.68
CA CYS A 324 -9.28 9.96 -31.34
C CYS A 324 -8.36 9.94 -32.58
N ALA A 325 -7.21 10.59 -32.46
CA ALA A 325 -6.20 10.56 -33.51
C ALA A 325 -5.60 9.14 -33.68
N PRO A 326 -5.34 8.67 -34.92
CA PRO A 326 -4.61 7.43 -35.15
C PRO A 326 -3.21 7.47 -34.53
N THR A 327 -2.76 6.35 -33.96
CA THR A 327 -1.46 6.26 -33.27
C THR A 327 -0.28 6.53 -34.19
N GLU A 328 -0.42 6.28 -35.50
CA GLU A 328 0.59 6.61 -36.51
C GLU A 328 0.80 8.13 -36.67
N THR A 329 -0.11 8.94 -36.15
CA THR A 329 -0.08 10.41 -36.20
C THR A 329 0.12 11.09 -34.84
N ASP A 330 0.09 10.34 -33.74
CA ASP A 330 0.30 10.88 -32.40
C ASP A 330 1.81 11.09 -32.11
N PRO A 331 2.24 12.29 -31.71
CA PRO A 331 3.65 12.61 -31.44
C PRO A 331 4.37 11.74 -30.40
N GLU A 332 3.68 11.24 -29.37
CA GLU A 332 4.27 10.33 -28.38
C GLU A 332 4.38 8.92 -28.95
N CYS A 333 3.35 8.44 -29.64
CA CYS A 333 3.37 7.12 -30.29
C CYS A 333 4.46 7.00 -31.36
N GLN A 334 4.75 8.09 -32.09
CA GLN A 334 5.82 8.14 -33.10
C GLN A 334 7.23 8.00 -32.52
N LYS A 335 7.43 8.17 -31.19
CA LYS A 335 8.72 7.90 -30.53
C LYS A 335 8.98 6.39 -30.34
N GLY A 336 7.96 5.55 -30.51
CA GLY A 336 8.01 4.12 -30.18
C GLY A 336 7.92 3.86 -28.68
N PRO A 337 8.02 2.59 -28.25
CA PRO A 337 8.05 2.20 -26.84
C PRO A 337 9.15 2.91 -26.04
N TYR A 338 9.01 2.96 -24.71
CA TYR A 338 10.10 3.41 -23.84
C TYR A 338 11.30 2.47 -23.94
N ASP A 339 12.50 3.04 -23.92
CA ASP A 339 13.71 2.26 -23.70
C ASP A 339 13.83 1.88 -22.21
N LYS A 340 13.78 0.57 -21.93
CA LYS A 340 13.77 0.03 -20.55
C LYS A 340 15.08 0.23 -19.76
N THR A 341 16.12 0.78 -20.39
CA THR A 341 17.42 1.03 -19.75
C THR A 341 17.70 2.52 -19.54
N THR A 342 16.90 3.40 -20.13
CA THR A 342 17.14 4.85 -20.12
C THR A 342 15.89 5.72 -19.94
N GLU A 343 14.67 5.15 -20.00
CA GLU A 343 13.40 5.88 -19.85
C GLU A 343 12.33 5.18 -19.00
N ASP A 344 12.34 3.84 -18.95
CA ASP A 344 11.42 3.02 -18.14
C ASP A 344 12.16 1.89 -17.45
N THR A 345 12.92 2.21 -16.39
CA THR A 345 13.45 1.13 -15.54
C THR A 345 12.30 0.47 -14.77
N PRO A 346 12.41 -0.83 -14.44
CA PRO A 346 11.32 -1.55 -13.77
C PRO A 346 10.88 -0.92 -12.45
N ASN A 347 11.82 -0.33 -11.69
CA ASN A 347 11.58 0.28 -10.39
C ASN A 347 10.59 1.46 -10.45
N LEU A 348 10.55 2.20 -11.57
CA LEU A 348 9.60 3.30 -11.74
C LEU A 348 8.21 2.87 -12.22
N ARG A 349 7.92 1.59 -12.47
CA ARG A 349 6.69 1.19 -13.17
C ARG A 349 5.40 1.37 -12.39
N CYS A 350 5.47 1.55 -11.08
CA CYS A 350 4.31 1.83 -10.23
C CYS A 350 3.89 3.32 -10.29
N TRP A 351 4.76 4.20 -10.80
CA TRP A 351 4.54 5.64 -10.90
C TRP A 351 3.86 6.07 -12.22
N GLU A 352 2.82 6.91 -12.11
CA GLU A 352 2.15 7.62 -13.22
C GLU A 352 1.77 6.73 -14.43
N GLN A 353 1.35 5.49 -14.17
CA GLN A 353 1.09 4.48 -15.22
C GLN A 353 0.12 4.96 -16.31
N LYS A 354 -1.00 5.58 -15.94
CA LYS A 354 -1.98 6.08 -16.92
C LYS A 354 -1.38 7.18 -17.81
N ARG A 355 -0.55 8.08 -17.27
CA ARG A 355 0.13 9.13 -18.05
C ARG A 355 1.24 8.59 -18.94
N ARG A 356 2.00 7.59 -18.46
CA ARG A 356 3.17 7.03 -19.15
C ARG A 356 2.79 5.97 -20.18
N PHE A 357 1.87 5.08 -19.85
CA PHE A 357 1.51 3.89 -20.64
C PHE A 357 0.07 3.92 -21.18
N GLY A 358 -0.78 4.85 -20.74
CA GLY A 358 -2.16 4.96 -21.23
C GLY A 358 -3.11 3.92 -20.64
N VAL A 359 -2.63 3.07 -19.74
CA VAL A 359 -3.35 2.05 -18.97
C VAL A 359 -2.91 2.17 -17.52
N ASP A 360 -3.79 1.81 -16.59
CA ASP A 360 -3.44 1.60 -15.18
C ASP A 360 -3.59 0.10 -14.89
N TRP A 361 -2.48 -0.52 -14.51
CA TRP A 361 -2.38 -1.94 -14.12
C TRP A 361 -2.37 -2.12 -12.60
N LEU A 362 -2.60 -1.06 -11.82
CA LEU A 362 -2.82 -1.12 -10.39
C LEU A 362 -4.33 -1.25 -10.11
N TYR A 363 -4.69 -1.85 -8.97
CA TYR A 363 -6.08 -1.82 -8.54
C TYR A 363 -6.51 -0.39 -8.19
N PRO A 364 -7.72 0.06 -8.56
CA PRO A 364 -8.17 1.43 -8.25
C PRO A 364 -8.31 1.62 -6.74
N THR A 365 -7.90 2.78 -6.22
CA THR A 365 -7.92 3.09 -4.76
C THR A 365 -9.31 2.91 -4.14
N GLN A 366 -10.37 3.14 -4.92
CA GLN A 366 -11.77 2.89 -4.53
C GLN A 366 -12.03 1.43 -4.09
N ARG A 367 -11.29 0.42 -4.59
CA ARG A 367 -11.37 -0.99 -4.14
C ARG A 367 -11.15 -1.11 -2.63
N TYR A 368 -10.17 -0.38 -2.11
CA TYR A 368 -9.76 -0.42 -0.71
C TYR A 368 -10.75 0.33 0.18
N VAL A 369 -11.25 1.48 -0.29
CA VAL A 369 -12.35 2.22 0.36
C VAL A 369 -13.60 1.34 0.41
N ASP A 370 -13.99 0.71 -0.69
CA ASP A 370 -15.14 -0.20 -0.79
C ASP A 370 -15.01 -1.40 0.16
N GLY A 371 -13.84 -2.04 0.18
CA GLY A 371 -13.53 -3.17 1.07
C GLY A 371 -13.64 -2.83 2.56
N LEU A 372 -13.44 -1.56 2.95
CA LEU A 372 -13.53 -1.07 4.32
C LEU A 372 -14.84 -0.33 4.63
N THR A 373 -15.76 -0.19 3.66
CA THR A 373 -17.02 0.58 3.81
C THR A 373 -18.28 -0.20 3.44
N LYS A 374 -18.22 -1.13 2.47
CA LYS A 374 -19.38 -1.81 1.90
C LYS A 374 -19.50 -3.24 2.42
N THR A 375 -20.71 -3.61 2.83
CA THR A 375 -21.06 -4.97 3.29
C THR A 375 -21.20 -6.00 2.15
N GLN A 376 -21.11 -5.54 0.90
CA GLN A 376 -21.04 -6.35 -0.32
C GLN A 376 -19.88 -5.83 -1.16
N ILE A 377 -19.15 -6.74 -1.80
CA ILE A 377 -18.02 -6.48 -2.70
C ILE A 377 -18.14 -7.35 -3.95
N GLU A 378 -17.36 -7.02 -4.98
CA GLU A 378 -17.26 -7.85 -6.18
C GLU A 378 -16.16 -8.92 -6.00
N SER A 379 -16.49 -10.18 -6.26
CA SER A 379 -15.51 -11.26 -6.36
C SER A 379 -14.70 -11.15 -7.65
N ARG A 380 -13.56 -11.84 -7.77
CA ARG A 380 -12.79 -11.94 -9.03
C ARG A 380 -13.62 -12.49 -10.20
N SER A 381 -14.70 -13.21 -9.90
CA SER A 381 -15.65 -13.78 -10.85
C SER A 381 -16.76 -12.80 -11.27
N GLY A 382 -16.69 -11.52 -10.86
CA GLY A 382 -17.66 -10.47 -11.19
C GLY A 382 -18.99 -10.57 -10.45
N GLN A 383 -19.03 -11.29 -9.33
CA GLN A 383 -20.26 -11.53 -8.56
C GLN A 383 -20.29 -10.66 -7.29
N SER A 384 -21.44 -10.04 -7.02
CA SER A 384 -21.68 -9.40 -5.73
C SER A 384 -21.75 -10.47 -4.64
N VAL A 385 -20.82 -10.43 -3.69
CA VAL A 385 -20.72 -11.36 -2.56
C VAL A 385 -20.64 -10.60 -1.23
N PRO A 386 -21.03 -11.22 -0.10
CA PRO A 386 -20.81 -10.64 1.22
C PRO A 386 -19.32 -10.37 1.47
N ASN A 387 -19.02 -9.15 1.91
CA ASN A 387 -17.67 -8.79 2.31
C ASN A 387 -17.28 -9.60 3.57
N PRO A 388 -16.21 -10.43 3.54
CA PRO A 388 -15.78 -11.24 4.67
C PRO A 388 -15.58 -10.44 5.97
N LEU A 389 -15.16 -9.17 5.86
CA LEU A 389 -14.95 -8.27 6.99
C LEU A 389 -16.25 -7.89 7.72
N PHE A 390 -17.39 -7.98 7.03
CA PHE A 390 -18.73 -7.60 7.54
C PHE A 390 -19.75 -8.73 7.54
N ALA A 391 -19.42 -9.91 6.99
CA ALA A 391 -20.34 -11.05 6.87
C ALA A 391 -20.89 -11.55 8.22
N GLY A 392 -20.15 -11.33 9.32
CA GLY A 392 -20.59 -11.63 10.68
C GLY A 392 -21.53 -10.59 11.31
N GLY A 393 -21.85 -9.49 10.61
CA GLY A 393 -22.66 -8.38 11.15
C GLY A 393 -21.86 -7.26 11.83
N ARG A 394 -20.53 -7.23 11.67
CA ARG A 394 -19.67 -6.14 12.14
C ARG A 394 -20.10 -4.82 11.48
N ASP A 395 -20.20 -3.76 12.27
CA ASP A 395 -20.47 -2.41 11.77
C ASP A 395 -19.23 -1.84 11.05
N PRO A 396 -19.33 -1.27 9.83
CA PRO A 396 -18.21 -0.63 9.13
C PRO A 396 -17.49 0.47 9.93
N TYR A 397 -18.14 1.10 10.90
CA TYR A 397 -17.50 2.10 11.77
C TYR A 397 -16.60 1.49 12.86
N LEU A 398 -16.58 0.16 13.01
CA LEU A 398 -15.61 -0.57 13.84
C LEU A 398 -14.30 -0.89 13.10
N VAL A 399 -14.11 -0.38 11.88
CA VAL A 399 -12.89 -0.58 11.08
C VAL A 399 -12.13 0.74 10.93
N THR A 400 -10.85 0.73 11.29
CA THR A 400 -9.92 1.87 11.17
C THR A 400 -8.70 1.47 10.34
N LEU A 401 -8.26 2.37 9.45
CA LEU A 401 -7.00 2.24 8.71
C LEU A 401 -6.03 3.33 9.15
N VAL A 402 -4.82 2.94 9.52
CA VAL A 402 -3.70 3.83 9.83
C VAL A 402 -2.62 3.62 8.78
N GLY A 403 -2.16 4.68 8.14
CA GLY A 403 -0.97 4.63 7.28
C GLY A 403 0.17 5.40 7.89
N ILE A 404 1.24 4.69 8.27
CA ILE A 404 2.57 5.24 8.55
C ILE A 404 3.31 5.19 7.22
N VAL A 405 3.13 6.23 6.42
CA VAL A 405 3.52 6.26 5.00
C VAL A 405 4.43 7.43 4.69
N GLY A 406 4.99 7.44 3.47
CA GLY A 406 5.81 8.54 2.98
C GLY A 406 5.03 9.85 2.81
N VAL A 407 5.02 10.66 3.86
CA VAL A 407 4.50 12.02 3.91
C VAL A 407 5.31 12.82 4.93
N PRO A 408 5.72 14.07 4.66
CA PRO A 408 6.36 14.92 5.68
C PRO A 408 5.43 15.11 6.88
N TRP A 409 5.92 14.83 8.10
CA TRP A 409 5.15 15.08 9.32
C TRP A 409 4.70 16.53 9.42
N GLN A 410 5.48 17.48 8.88
CA GLN A 410 5.18 18.91 8.82
C GLN A 410 3.86 19.22 8.09
N LEU A 411 3.43 18.40 7.12
CA LEU A 411 2.19 18.62 6.37
C LEU A 411 0.94 18.09 7.09
N ILE A 412 1.11 17.12 7.99
CA ILE A 412 0.01 16.42 8.69
C ILE A 412 0.00 16.62 10.22
N ALA A 413 0.98 17.31 10.80
CA ALA A 413 1.03 17.59 12.24
C ALA A 413 0.20 18.81 12.64
N THR A 414 -0.24 18.86 13.91
CA THR A 414 -0.87 20.04 14.52
C THR A 414 0.07 21.25 14.53
N ASP A 415 -0.48 22.44 14.69
CA ASP A 415 0.30 23.68 14.57
C ASP A 415 1.25 23.85 15.77
N GLU A 416 0.84 23.38 16.96
CA GLU A 416 1.67 23.24 18.16
C GLU A 416 2.90 22.36 17.88
N SER A 417 2.67 21.21 17.23
CA SER A 417 3.70 20.23 16.85
C SER A 417 4.71 20.76 15.83
N GLN A 418 4.44 21.88 15.14
CA GLN A 418 5.45 22.54 14.30
C GLN A 418 6.53 23.24 15.14
N SER A 419 6.17 23.67 16.35
CA SER A 419 6.99 24.57 17.18
C SER A 419 7.65 23.91 18.40
N ASP A 420 7.01 22.91 19.01
CA ASP A 420 7.57 22.18 20.14
C ASP A 420 8.41 20.98 19.64
N PRO A 421 9.72 20.90 19.95
CA PRO A 421 10.56 19.78 19.53
C PRO A 421 10.21 18.44 20.20
N ASN A 422 9.40 18.42 21.26
CA ASN A 422 9.02 17.21 22.01
C ASN A 422 7.54 16.79 21.81
N LEU A 423 6.79 17.51 20.95
CA LEU A 423 5.39 17.20 20.63
C LEU A 423 5.26 16.76 19.16
N LEU A 424 4.48 15.73 18.91
CA LEU A 424 4.00 15.37 17.59
C LEU A 424 2.62 14.74 17.72
N GLU A 425 1.62 15.52 17.40
CA GLU A 425 0.23 15.11 17.23
C GLU A 425 -0.14 15.27 15.76
N TYR A 426 -0.82 14.26 15.20
CA TYR A 426 -1.31 14.29 13.83
C TYR A 426 -2.72 14.89 13.77
N LYS A 427 -2.98 15.65 12.70
CA LYS A 427 -4.28 16.21 12.34
C LYS A 427 -5.27 15.09 12.02
N THR A 428 -6.53 15.27 12.38
CA THR A 428 -7.62 14.37 11.93
C THR A 428 -7.79 14.49 10.41
N ALA A 429 -8.44 13.50 9.77
CA ALA A 429 -8.75 13.57 8.34
C ALA A 429 -9.52 14.85 7.93
N SER A 430 -10.36 15.38 8.82
CA SER A 430 -11.09 16.64 8.65
C SER A 430 -10.25 17.92 8.84
N GLN A 431 -9.02 17.81 9.38
CA GLN A 431 -8.07 18.91 9.60
C GLN A 431 -6.90 18.92 8.59
N ILE A 432 -6.66 17.82 7.88
CA ILE A 432 -5.59 17.69 6.88
C ILE A 432 -5.94 18.49 5.61
N ASP A 433 -4.97 19.25 5.12
CA ASP A 433 -5.04 19.91 3.81
C ASP A 433 -4.67 18.93 2.69
N TRP A 434 -5.61 18.07 2.34
CA TRP A 434 -5.39 16.95 1.41
C TRP A 434 -4.87 17.37 0.03
N ALA A 435 -5.15 18.60 -0.40
CA ALA A 435 -4.66 19.14 -1.67
C ALA A 435 -3.13 19.33 -1.67
N LYS A 436 -2.46 19.32 -0.51
CA LYS A 436 -0.99 19.33 -0.41
C LYS A 436 -0.35 17.95 -0.54
N ILE A 437 -1.09 16.89 -0.25
CA ILE A 437 -0.52 15.53 -0.05
C ILE A 437 -1.20 14.43 -0.90
N THR A 438 -2.21 14.75 -1.71
CA THR A 438 -2.89 13.83 -2.64
C THR A 438 -3.27 14.56 -3.93
N HIS A 439 -3.60 13.81 -4.97
CA HIS A 439 -4.14 14.40 -6.20
C HIS A 439 -5.51 15.05 -5.99
N THR A 440 -5.76 16.14 -6.72
CA THR A 440 -7.08 16.79 -6.80
C THR A 440 -7.61 16.67 -8.24
N GLY A 441 -8.30 15.57 -8.53
CA GLY A 441 -8.52 15.15 -9.91
C GLY A 441 -7.17 14.89 -10.59
N ILE A 442 -6.96 15.42 -11.80
CA ILE A 442 -5.68 15.30 -12.52
C ILE A 442 -4.57 16.24 -12.03
N GLN A 443 -4.84 17.10 -11.04
CA GLN A 443 -3.81 18.00 -10.51
C GLN A 443 -2.93 17.26 -9.49
N PRO A 444 -1.59 17.35 -9.62
CA PRO A 444 -0.68 16.77 -8.63
C PRO A 444 -0.83 17.48 -7.26
N PRO A 445 -0.31 16.88 -6.18
CA PRO A 445 -0.24 17.53 -4.88
C PRO A 445 0.39 18.92 -4.96
N SER A 446 -0.19 19.89 -4.25
CA SER A 446 0.26 21.29 -4.30
C SER A 446 1.52 21.57 -3.49
N ASP A 447 1.94 20.66 -2.60
CA ASP A 447 3.28 20.71 -2.00
C ASP A 447 4.28 19.94 -2.88
N PRO A 448 5.37 20.57 -3.34
CA PRO A 448 6.31 19.93 -4.26
C PRO A 448 6.99 18.67 -3.68
N HIS A 449 7.09 18.53 -2.37
CA HIS A 449 7.62 17.30 -1.75
C HIS A 449 6.76 16.08 -2.03
N MET A 450 5.46 16.26 -2.21
CA MET A 450 4.52 15.17 -2.43
C MET A 450 4.32 14.84 -3.92
N VAL A 451 4.90 15.61 -4.84
CA VAL A 451 4.89 15.25 -6.27
C VAL A 451 5.87 14.11 -6.51
N GLU A 452 5.37 12.94 -6.96
CA GLU A 452 6.22 11.86 -7.44
C GLU A 452 6.98 12.31 -8.69
N SER A 453 8.32 12.30 -8.66
CA SER A 453 9.12 12.63 -9.83
C SER A 453 10.50 11.98 -9.81
N PRO A 454 10.93 11.33 -10.91
CA PRO A 454 12.29 10.83 -11.08
C PRO A 454 13.30 11.92 -11.52
N THR A 455 12.94 13.19 -11.37
CA THR A 455 13.79 14.35 -11.69
C THR A 455 13.62 15.45 -10.65
N PRO A 456 14.65 16.27 -10.36
CA PRO A 456 14.55 17.39 -9.43
C PRO A 456 13.34 18.29 -9.68
N ARG A 457 12.51 18.46 -8.65
CA ARG A 457 11.24 19.19 -8.70
C ARG A 457 11.46 20.69 -8.56
N ALA A 458 10.70 21.46 -9.30
CA ALA A 458 10.76 22.92 -9.24
C ALA A 458 10.24 23.45 -7.90
N GLY A 459 10.93 24.45 -7.34
CA GLY A 459 10.57 25.07 -6.05
C GLY A 459 11.32 24.51 -4.83
N LEU A 460 12.04 23.40 -4.99
CA LEU A 460 12.90 22.81 -3.94
C LEU A 460 14.40 23.10 -4.18
N PRO A 461 15.25 23.01 -3.14
CA PRO A 461 16.71 23.13 -3.31
C PRO A 461 17.25 22.04 -4.23
N GLY A 462 18.00 22.42 -5.26
CA GLY A 462 18.50 21.47 -6.27
C GLY A 462 19.70 20.64 -5.81
N PRO A 463 20.17 19.67 -6.63
CA PRO A 463 21.20 18.68 -6.22
C PRO A 463 22.56 19.23 -5.78
N SER A 464 22.91 20.47 -6.12
CA SER A 464 24.17 21.11 -5.68
C SER A 464 24.07 21.85 -4.34
N SER A 465 22.98 21.67 -3.61
CA SER A 465 22.71 22.39 -2.36
C SER A 465 23.57 21.89 -1.19
N ALA A 466 23.63 22.70 -0.13
CA ALA A 466 24.28 22.34 1.12
C ALA A 466 23.45 21.31 1.92
N PRO A 467 24.06 20.59 2.89
CA PRO A 467 23.32 19.69 3.77
C PRO A 467 22.19 20.41 4.52
N GLY A 468 20.99 19.85 4.47
CA GLY A 468 19.81 20.42 5.11
C GLY A 468 19.36 21.76 4.53
N ALA A 469 19.59 22.00 3.23
CA ALA A 469 19.08 23.19 2.54
C ALA A 469 17.54 23.27 2.56
N ASP A 470 16.87 22.13 2.63
CA ASP A 470 15.48 21.98 3.02
C ASP A 470 15.37 21.04 4.25
N PRO A 471 14.54 21.36 5.27
CA PRO A 471 14.39 20.54 6.49
C PRO A 471 13.43 19.34 6.36
N ILE A 472 12.80 19.13 5.21
CA ILE A 472 11.90 18.01 4.92
C ILE A 472 12.64 16.91 4.17
N ASN A 473 13.29 17.20 3.04
CA ASN A 473 13.98 16.22 2.19
C ASN A 473 15.50 16.44 2.03
N GLY A 474 16.06 17.47 2.67
CA GLY A 474 17.48 17.80 2.59
C GLY A 474 17.80 18.64 1.35
N HIS A 475 17.63 18.04 0.18
CA HIS A 475 17.58 18.67 -1.15
C HIS A 475 17.21 17.63 -2.23
N GLU A 476 16.76 18.07 -3.41
CA GLU A 476 16.51 17.17 -4.56
C GLU A 476 17.81 16.48 -5.04
N TRP A 477 17.70 15.31 -5.68
CA TRP A 477 18.87 14.54 -6.12
C TRP A 477 18.74 14.05 -7.56
N LEU A 478 19.75 13.33 -8.06
CA LEU A 478 19.76 12.75 -9.41
C LEU A 478 19.58 11.23 -9.33
N PRO A 479 18.34 10.71 -9.36
CA PRO A 479 18.06 9.27 -9.38
C PRO A 479 18.25 8.62 -10.76
N HIS A 480 18.70 9.37 -11.77
CA HIS A 480 18.97 8.89 -13.14
C HIS A 480 17.82 8.13 -13.82
N LEU A 481 16.58 8.51 -13.53
CA LEU A 481 15.36 7.84 -14.01
C LEU A 481 15.23 6.37 -13.58
N ASP A 482 15.88 5.99 -12.47
CA ASP A 482 15.71 4.67 -11.84
C ASP A 482 14.89 4.74 -10.53
N ASP A 483 14.69 5.94 -9.98
CA ASP A 483 14.10 6.13 -8.66
C ASP A 483 13.40 7.51 -8.55
N LEU A 484 12.58 7.71 -7.51
CA LEU A 484 11.85 8.95 -7.25
C LEU A 484 12.64 9.91 -6.33
N ASN A 485 12.31 11.20 -6.37
CA ASN A 485 12.78 12.16 -5.37
C ASN A 485 12.02 11.97 -4.04
N PHE A 486 12.73 12.08 -2.92
CA PHE A 486 12.19 11.79 -1.60
C PHE A 486 11.08 12.79 -1.22
N ALA A 487 9.99 12.28 -0.66
CA ALA A 487 8.99 13.11 0.00
C ALA A 487 9.57 13.72 1.28
N CYS A 488 10.30 12.92 2.06
CA CYS A 488 10.97 13.37 3.25
C CYS A 488 12.14 12.45 3.61
N ILE A 489 13.01 12.95 4.49
CA ILE A 489 14.10 12.21 5.12
C ILE A 489 14.04 12.38 6.64
N PHE A 490 14.69 11.49 7.38
CA PHE A 490 14.92 11.63 8.81
C PHE A 490 16.31 11.11 9.19
N PRO A 491 16.99 11.69 10.19
CA PRO A 491 18.35 11.28 10.55
C PRO A 491 18.38 9.83 11.04
N LEU A 492 19.50 9.14 10.84
CA LEU A 492 19.75 7.86 11.49
C LEU A 492 20.32 8.09 12.90
N PRO A 493 19.93 7.31 13.93
CA PRO A 493 20.51 7.41 15.29
C PRO A 493 22.02 7.18 15.31
N THR A 494 22.54 6.44 14.33
CA THR A 494 23.97 6.27 14.06
C THR A 494 24.15 6.17 12.54
N PRO A 495 25.04 6.97 11.92
CA PRO A 495 25.29 6.85 10.49
C PRO A 495 25.73 5.44 10.09
N ARG A 496 25.12 4.92 9.02
CA ARG A 496 25.32 3.56 8.51
C ARG A 496 26.45 3.57 7.47
N ASP A 497 27.47 2.74 7.62
CA ASP A 497 28.53 2.63 6.61
C ASP A 497 28.13 1.64 5.51
N CYS A 498 27.98 2.15 4.29
CA CYS A 498 27.64 1.36 3.10
C CYS A 498 28.86 0.78 2.38
N ALA A 499 30.08 0.93 2.91
CA ALA A 499 31.29 0.36 2.33
C ALA A 499 31.22 -1.18 2.26
N GLY A 500 30.91 -1.72 1.07
CA GLY A 500 30.75 -3.16 0.84
C GLY A 500 29.43 -3.76 1.35
N ALA A 501 28.44 -2.94 1.67
CA ALA A 501 27.16 -3.39 2.20
C ALA A 501 26.29 -4.09 1.12
N THR A 502 25.89 -5.33 1.40
CA THR A 502 24.87 -6.08 0.64
C THR A 502 23.53 -5.99 1.37
N GLY A 503 22.62 -5.13 0.93
CA GLY A 503 21.33 -4.88 1.61
C GLY A 503 20.83 -3.45 1.44
N GLY A 504 19.98 -2.99 2.36
CA GLY A 504 19.30 -1.68 2.37
C GLY A 504 20.15 -0.44 2.61
N CYS A 505 21.25 -0.28 1.88
CA CYS A 505 22.17 0.86 2.06
C CYS A 505 22.12 1.79 0.84
N ASP A 506 21.74 3.05 1.06
CA ASP A 506 21.53 4.03 0.00
C ASP A 506 22.84 4.70 -0.44
N CYS A 507 23.91 4.61 0.33
CA CYS A 507 25.20 5.26 0.03
C CYS A 507 26.28 4.31 -0.50
N LYS A 508 25.86 3.24 -1.21
CA LYS A 508 26.76 2.28 -1.86
C LYS A 508 27.71 2.97 -2.84
N GLN A 509 28.99 2.62 -2.76
CA GLN A 509 30.03 3.04 -3.68
C GLN A 509 30.25 1.94 -4.75
N GLY A 510 30.27 2.32 -6.04
CA GLY A 510 30.64 1.40 -7.13
C GLY A 510 29.50 0.82 -7.98
N GLY A 511 28.34 1.50 -8.04
CA GLY A 511 27.30 1.23 -9.05
C GLY A 511 27.63 1.85 -10.42
N ASP A 512 26.64 1.88 -11.33
CA ASP A 512 26.80 2.49 -12.65
C ASP A 512 27.16 4.00 -12.56
N PRO A 513 27.94 4.56 -13.52
CA PRO A 513 28.38 5.96 -13.48
C PRO A 513 27.22 6.97 -13.56
N GLY A 514 26.68 7.32 -12.39
CA GLY A 514 25.41 8.05 -12.27
C GLY A 514 24.77 7.81 -10.91
N TYR A 515 24.68 6.54 -10.52
CA TYR A 515 23.92 6.09 -9.35
C TYR A 515 24.32 6.85 -8.07
N ASN A 516 23.33 7.34 -7.32
CA ASN A 516 23.49 8.18 -6.12
C ASN A 516 24.23 9.52 -6.29
N GLN A 517 24.29 10.09 -7.49
CA GLN A 517 24.80 11.45 -7.66
C GLN A 517 23.97 12.43 -6.82
N ASN A 518 24.68 13.16 -5.95
CA ASN A 518 24.10 14.16 -5.06
C ASN A 518 22.95 13.63 -4.18
N ASN A 519 22.98 12.36 -3.78
CA ASN A 519 21.99 11.83 -2.84
C ASN A 519 22.15 12.49 -1.44
N PRO A 520 21.15 13.23 -0.91
CA PRO A 520 21.25 13.96 0.37
C PRO A 520 21.50 13.04 1.56
N LEU A 521 21.07 11.77 1.50
CA LEU A 521 21.31 10.77 2.54
C LEU A 521 22.81 10.51 2.75
N CYS A 522 23.63 10.78 1.73
CA CYS A 522 25.06 10.50 1.67
C CYS A 522 25.94 11.74 1.85
N GLN A 523 25.33 12.91 2.08
CA GLN A 523 26.04 14.18 2.22
C GLN A 523 26.46 14.41 3.67
N ALA A 524 27.76 14.45 3.93
CA ALA A 524 28.29 14.73 5.26
C ALA A 524 28.08 16.22 5.64
N PRO A 525 28.11 16.59 6.94
CA PRO A 525 27.88 17.97 7.41
C PRO A 525 28.84 19.05 6.85
N ASN A 526 29.97 18.65 6.28
CA ASN A 526 30.92 19.52 5.57
C ASN A 526 30.62 19.68 4.06
N GLY A 527 29.53 19.08 3.56
CA GLY A 527 29.12 19.05 2.15
C GLY A 527 29.75 17.94 1.29
N SER A 528 30.64 17.09 1.81
CA SER A 528 31.25 16.00 1.02
C SER A 528 30.39 14.74 1.00
N TYR A 529 30.25 14.10 -0.17
CA TYR A 529 29.56 12.80 -0.30
C TYR A 529 30.53 11.63 -0.04
N GLY A 530 30.01 10.51 0.48
CA GLY A 530 30.81 9.32 0.80
C GLY A 530 30.01 8.03 0.91
N SER A 531 30.55 7.00 1.58
CA SER A 531 29.85 5.73 1.86
C SER A 531 28.97 5.77 3.11
N LEU A 532 29.04 6.83 3.91
CA LEU A 532 28.23 6.97 5.12
C LEU A 532 26.84 7.51 4.76
N GLN A 533 25.82 6.76 5.16
CA GLN A 533 24.43 7.17 5.13
C GLN A 533 24.07 7.83 6.47
N TYR A 534 23.60 9.08 6.42
CA TYR A 534 23.26 9.91 7.59
C TYR A 534 21.77 9.96 7.88
N SER A 535 20.93 9.58 6.92
CA SER A 535 19.47 9.66 7.01
C SER A 535 18.82 8.48 6.29
N ALA A 536 17.59 8.16 6.69
CA ALA A 536 16.67 7.33 5.94
C ALA A 536 15.67 8.21 5.16
N LYS A 537 15.08 7.64 4.11
CA LYS A 537 14.13 8.30 3.19
C LYS A 537 12.71 7.74 3.27
N ALA A 538 11.79 8.43 2.61
CA ALA A 538 10.54 7.89 2.05
C ALA A 538 10.16 8.62 0.75
N TYR A 539 9.49 7.92 -0.17
CA TYR A 539 8.89 8.50 -1.39
C TYR A 539 7.42 8.91 -1.15
N PRO A 540 6.76 9.66 -2.06
CA PRO A 540 5.38 10.10 -1.83
C PRO A 540 4.37 8.93 -1.81
N GLY A 541 3.77 8.65 -0.65
CA GLY A 541 2.76 7.59 -0.45
C GLY A 541 1.35 7.97 -0.93
N LEU A 542 1.22 8.50 -2.14
CA LEU A 542 0.00 9.17 -2.60
C LEU A 542 -1.24 8.27 -2.62
N ARG A 543 -1.14 7.07 -3.19
CA ARG A 543 -2.28 6.14 -3.30
C ARG A 543 -2.75 5.66 -1.92
N GLN A 544 -1.85 5.48 -0.97
CA GLN A 544 -2.21 5.16 0.42
C GLN A 544 -2.92 6.34 1.11
N LEU A 545 -2.43 7.57 0.91
CA LEU A 545 -3.03 8.79 1.45
C LEU A 545 -4.42 9.07 0.84
N GLU A 546 -4.64 8.76 -0.44
CA GLU A 546 -5.94 8.87 -1.10
C GLU A 546 -6.98 7.93 -0.47
N VAL A 547 -6.61 6.68 -0.16
CA VAL A 547 -7.50 5.76 0.57
C VAL A 547 -7.81 6.28 1.97
N LEU A 548 -6.82 6.83 2.69
CA LEU A 548 -7.04 7.43 4.02
C LEU A 548 -7.96 8.65 3.98
N ARG A 549 -7.80 9.54 2.98
CA ARG A 549 -8.68 10.68 2.72
C ARG A 549 -10.13 10.23 2.51
N ASP A 550 -10.33 9.25 1.65
CA ASP A 550 -11.65 8.84 1.19
C ASP A 550 -12.39 7.94 2.23
N LEU A 551 -11.67 7.45 3.25
CA LEU A 551 -12.25 6.87 4.47
C LEU A 551 -12.75 7.92 5.48
N GLY A 552 -12.36 9.19 5.34
CA GLY A 552 -12.72 10.28 6.25
C GLY A 552 -12.22 10.02 7.66
N ASP A 553 -13.06 10.24 8.67
CA ASP A 553 -12.71 10.07 10.10
C ASP A 553 -12.31 8.62 10.51
N ARG A 554 -12.29 7.65 9.60
CA ARG A 554 -11.75 6.27 9.82
C ARG A 554 -10.35 6.04 9.25
N GLY A 555 -9.81 7.01 8.50
CA GLY A 555 -8.43 7.04 8.05
C GLY A 555 -7.56 7.90 8.97
N VAL A 556 -6.44 7.35 9.43
CA VAL A 556 -5.42 8.07 10.21
C VAL A 556 -4.13 8.13 9.38
N ALA A 557 -3.72 9.35 8.99
CA ALA A 557 -2.44 9.57 8.33
C ALA A 557 -1.34 9.85 9.36
N ALA A 558 -0.22 9.14 9.24
CA ALA A 558 0.99 9.32 10.04
C ALA A 558 2.23 9.31 9.13
N SER A 559 3.27 10.01 9.57
CA SER A 559 4.53 10.11 8.83
C SER A 559 5.44 8.94 9.17
N ILE A 560 5.98 8.28 8.15
CA ILE A 560 7.11 7.34 8.30
C ILE A 560 8.45 8.08 8.48
N CYS A 561 8.53 9.36 8.10
CA CYS A 561 9.67 10.20 8.43
C CYS A 561 9.54 10.67 9.89
N ALA A 562 10.22 9.95 10.79
CA ALA A 562 10.13 10.20 12.23
C ALA A 562 10.74 11.56 12.61
N LYS A 563 10.03 12.32 13.44
CA LYS A 563 10.49 13.64 13.92
C LYS A 563 11.64 13.54 14.94
N ALA A 564 11.67 12.48 15.75
CA ALA A 564 12.70 12.24 16.75
C ALA A 564 13.11 10.76 16.78
N VAL A 565 14.42 10.50 16.82
CA VAL A 565 15.01 9.14 16.81
C VAL A 565 16.27 9.04 17.68
N ASP A 566 16.61 10.09 18.42
CA ASP A 566 17.85 10.22 19.21
C ASP A 566 17.73 9.61 20.61
N ASN A 567 16.53 9.63 21.19
CA ASN A 567 16.27 9.20 22.56
C ASN A 567 14.98 8.36 22.66
N PRO A 568 15.05 7.03 22.87
CA PRO A 568 13.87 6.17 23.06
C PRO A 568 12.96 6.54 24.24
N ALA A 569 13.44 7.33 25.21
CA ALA A 569 12.61 7.84 26.30
C ALA A 569 11.81 9.11 25.94
N ASN A 570 11.99 9.66 24.73
CA ASN A 570 11.18 10.76 24.23
C ASN A 570 9.77 10.24 23.85
N PRO A 571 8.66 10.82 24.34
CA PRO A 571 7.31 10.41 23.96
C PRO A 571 7.06 10.39 22.45
N ILE A 572 7.76 11.23 21.68
CA ILE A 572 7.62 11.29 20.21
C ILE A 572 8.67 10.48 19.44
N PHE A 573 9.41 9.58 20.11
CA PHE A 573 10.41 8.73 19.48
C PHE A 573 9.78 7.79 18.43
N GLY A 574 10.40 7.73 17.25
CA GLY A 574 10.00 6.82 16.17
C GLY A 574 8.54 6.99 15.81
N TYR A 575 7.76 5.91 15.94
CA TYR A 575 6.33 5.88 15.62
C TYR A 575 5.40 5.88 16.83
N ASN A 576 5.90 6.21 18.03
CA ASN A 576 5.02 6.45 19.18
C ASN A 576 3.88 7.44 18.87
N PRO A 577 4.08 8.54 18.11
CA PRO A 577 2.99 9.42 17.68
C PRO A 577 1.91 8.74 16.83
N ALA A 578 2.26 7.76 16.01
CA ALA A 578 1.31 7.01 15.19
C ALA A 578 0.51 6.01 16.04
N MET A 579 1.18 5.34 16.99
CA MET A 579 0.52 4.50 17.99
C MET A 579 -0.43 5.35 18.87
N ASP A 580 -0.01 6.57 19.21
CA ASP A 580 -0.81 7.47 20.01
C ASP A 580 -2.05 7.98 19.26
N ALA A 581 -1.95 8.27 17.97
CA ALA A 581 -3.08 8.59 17.10
C ALA A 581 -4.05 7.40 16.92
N LEU A 582 -3.54 6.17 16.74
CA LEU A 582 -4.35 4.96 16.70
C LEU A 582 -5.16 4.79 18.01
N VAL A 583 -4.52 4.89 19.17
CA VAL A 583 -5.22 4.73 20.46
C VAL A 583 -6.26 5.84 20.68
N LEU A 584 -5.96 7.09 20.28
CA LEU A 584 -6.91 8.20 20.33
C LEU A 584 -8.13 7.99 19.42
N GLN A 585 -7.98 7.26 18.30
CA GLN A 585 -9.08 6.85 17.44
C GLN A 585 -9.93 5.74 18.10
N LEU A 586 -9.30 4.71 18.67
CA LEU A 586 -9.99 3.54 19.23
C LEU A 586 -10.77 3.84 20.53
N ARG A 587 -10.33 4.81 21.36
CA ARG A 587 -11.01 5.16 22.64
C ARG A 587 -12.49 5.55 22.49
N HIS A 588 -12.91 5.93 21.28
CA HIS A 588 -14.30 6.31 21.04
C HIS A 588 -15.27 5.12 21.14
N VAL A 589 -14.78 3.91 20.87
CA VAL A 589 -15.55 2.64 20.92
C VAL A 589 -15.12 1.68 22.04
N LEU A 590 -13.90 1.82 22.56
CA LEU A 590 -13.36 1.07 23.71
C LEU A 590 -13.67 1.78 25.05
N LYS A 591 -14.88 1.60 25.59
CA LYS A 591 -15.34 2.23 26.84
C LYS A 591 -15.91 1.23 27.84
#